data_AF-A0A329KAX4-F1
#
_entry.id   AF-A0A329KAX4-F1
#
_cell.length_a   1.000
_cell.length_b   1.000
_cell.length_c   1.000
_cell.angle_alpha   90.00
_cell.angle_beta   90.00
_cell.angle_gamma   90.00
#
_symmetry.space_group_name_H-M   'P 1'
#
loop_
_entity.id
_entity.type
_entity.pdbx_description
1 polymer ?
#
loop_
_entity_poly.entity_id
_entity_poly.type
_entity_poly.pdbx_seq_one_letter_code
_entity_poly.pdbx_strand_id
1 'polypeptide(L)' 'MIEELCISKAKEFRLIGYEYVTGEDIWDCVSEKYKKNGNPALHKVVNDILSLKSTQFMNWMTLSVYKGPPR' A
#
# COMPACT_ATOMS: atom_id res chain seq x y z
N MET A 1 -8.57 2.03 -12.42
CA MET A 1 -9.18 2.76 -11.28
C MET A 1 -8.40 2.53 -9.99
N ILE A 2 -8.31 1.29 -9.48
CA ILE A 2 -7.50 1.00 -8.26
C ILE A 2 -6.02 1.34 -8.47
N GLU A 3 -5.46 0.94 -9.61
CA GLU A 3 -4.08 1.26 -9.99
C GLU A 3 -3.79 2.77 -9.95
N GLU A 4 -4.66 3.58 -10.57
CA GLU A 4 -4.56 5.05 -10.55
C GLU A 4 -4.58 5.64 -9.12
N LEU A 5 -5.42 5.09 -8.24
CA LEU A 5 -5.45 5.50 -6.83
C LEU A 5 -4.15 5.15 -6.10
N CYS A 6 -3.61 3.95 -6.34
CA CYS A 6 -2.32 3.55 -5.79
C CYS A 6 -1.17 4.43 -6.30
N ILE A 7 -1.15 4.75 -7.59
CA ILE A 7 -0.16 5.66 -8.19
C ILE A 7 -0.28 7.06 -7.58
N SER A 8 -1.51 7.58 -7.44
CA SER A 8 -1.74 8.88 -6.79
C SER A 8 -1.23 8.87 -5.35
N LYS A 9 -1.50 7.82 -4.59
CA LYS A 9 -1.04 7.68 -3.21
C LYS A 9 0.48 7.55 -3.13
N ALA A 10 1.10 6.78 -4.01
CA ALA A 10 2.55 6.69 -4.11
C ALA A 10 3.19 8.07 -4.34
N LYS A 11 2.59 8.92 -5.19
CA LYS A 11 3.04 10.30 -5.38
C LYS A 11 2.94 11.13 -4.10
N GLU A 12 1.84 11.03 -3.35
CA GLU A 12 1.71 11.69 -2.03
C GLU A 12 2.83 11.26 -1.08
N PHE A 13 3.18 9.97 -1.08
CA PHE A 13 4.23 9.42 -0.23
C PHE A 13 5.62 9.89 -0.65
N ARG A 14 5.89 9.99 -1.95
CA ARG A 14 7.13 10.58 -2.46
C ARG A 14 7.31 12.03 -2.02
N LEU A 15 6.22 12.82 -2.00
CA LEU A 15 6.25 14.22 -1.55
C LEU A 15 6.64 14.39 -0.07
N ILE A 16 6.44 13.36 0.75
CA ILE A 16 6.80 13.36 2.19
C ILE A 16 8.09 12.60 2.50
N GLY A 17 8.87 12.23 1.47
CA GLY A 17 10.21 11.65 1.62
C GLY A 17 10.34 10.16 1.29
N TYR A 18 9.29 9.48 0.81
CA TYR A 18 9.39 8.10 0.34
C TYR A 18 9.70 8.02 -1.16
N GLU A 19 10.91 8.44 -1.55
CA GLU A 19 11.30 8.72 -2.95
C GLU A 19 11.04 7.56 -3.93
N TYR A 20 11.16 6.31 -3.49
CA TYR A 20 11.09 5.12 -4.34
C TYR A 20 9.76 4.37 -4.31
N VAL A 21 8.75 4.86 -3.58
CA VAL A 21 7.47 4.15 -3.44
C VAL A 21 6.72 4.08 -4.76
N THR A 22 6.26 2.91 -5.15
CA THR A 22 5.47 2.67 -6.37
C THR A 22 4.00 2.41 -6.05
N GLY A 23 3.14 2.42 -7.08
CA GLY A 23 1.74 2.02 -6.92
C GLY A 23 1.59 0.56 -6.51
N GLU A 24 2.51 -0.31 -6.94
CA GLU A 24 2.56 -1.71 -6.52
C GLU A 24 2.86 -1.84 -5.02
N ASP A 25 3.81 -1.07 -4.48
CA ASP A 25 4.10 -1.07 -3.04
C ASP A 25 2.86 -0.67 -2.20
N ILE A 26 2.11 0.34 -2.67
CA ILE A 26 0.86 0.76 -2.02
C ILE A 26 -0.17 -0.38 -2.06
N TRP A 27 -0.32 -1.03 -3.22
CA TRP A 27 -1.24 -2.15 -3.38
C TRP A 27 -0.86 -3.33 -2.49
N ASP A 28 0.42 -3.68 -2.41
CA ASP A 28 0.90 -4.79 -1.59
C ASP A 28 0.70 -4.51 -0.09
N CYS A 29 0.93 -3.27 0.35
CA CYS A 29 0.66 -2.85 1.71
C CYS A 29 -0.84 -2.95 2.07
N VAL A 30 -1.73 -2.51 1.19
CA VAL A 30 -3.19 -2.55 1.43
C VAL A 30 -3.71 -3.98 1.34
N SER A 31 -3.27 -4.74 0.33
CA SER A 31 -3.74 -6.10 0.06
C SER A 31 -3.29 -7.12 1.11
N GLU A 32 -2.24 -6.83 1.89
CA GLU A 32 -1.82 -7.68 3.00
C GLU A 32 -2.95 -7.92 4.03
N LYS A 33 -3.87 -6.95 4.20
CA LYS A 33 -5.06 -7.10 5.05
C LYS A 33 -6.06 -8.10 4.49
N TYR A 34 -6.12 -8.24 3.18
CA TYR A 34 -7.08 -9.10 2.48
C TYR A 34 -6.59 -10.55 2.38
N LYS A 35 -5.27 -10.77 2.44
CA LYS A 35 -4.68 -12.13 2.50
C LYS A 35 -5.21 -12.94 3.69
N LYS A 36 -5.59 -12.29 4.79
CA LYS A 36 -6.14 -12.94 5.99
C LYS A 36 -7.67 -12.91 6.05
N ASN A 37 -8.29 -11.87 5.51
CA ASN A 37 -9.72 -11.58 5.74
C ASN A 37 -10.60 -11.83 4.51
N GLY A 38 -10.02 -12.30 3.40
CA GLY A 38 -10.72 -12.51 2.13
C GLY A 38 -10.91 -11.23 1.32
N ASN A 39 -11.67 -11.31 0.23
CA ASN A 39 -11.82 -10.22 -0.73
C ASN A 39 -12.83 -9.17 -0.21
N PRO A 40 -12.41 -7.93 0.03
CA PRO A 40 -13.31 -6.84 0.42
C PRO A 40 -14.15 -6.34 -0.77
N ALA A 41 -15.20 -5.59 -0.47
CA ALA A 41 -15.94 -4.82 -1.47
C ALA A 41 -15.11 -3.65 -2.01
N LEU A 42 -15.36 -3.23 -3.25
CA LEU A 42 -14.59 -2.18 -3.94
C LEU A 42 -14.49 -0.87 -3.14
N HIS A 43 -15.59 -0.41 -2.52
CA HIS A 43 -15.60 0.82 -1.73
C HIS A 43 -14.67 0.74 -0.51
N LYS A 44 -14.49 -0.45 0.09
CA LYS A 44 -13.53 -0.63 1.18
C LYS A 44 -12.11 -0.53 0.68
N VAL A 45 -11.80 -1.13 -0.47
CA VAL A 45 -10.46 -1.04 -1.08
C VAL A 45 -10.09 0.41 -1.37
N VAL A 46 -11.00 1.16 -1.99
CA VAL A 46 -10.81 2.58 -2.27
C VAL A 46 -10.57 3.38 -0.98
N ASN A 47 -11.39 3.14 0.05
CA ASN A 47 -11.22 3.79 1.35
C ASN A 47 -9.89 3.43 2.01
N ASP A 48 -9.48 2.16 1.95
CA ASP A 48 -8.22 1.70 2.55
C ASP A 48 -6.99 2.29 1.86
N ILE A 49 -7.04 2.47 0.52
CA ILE A 49 -5.98 3.15 -0.23
C ILE A 49 -5.93 4.64 0.16
N LEU A 50 -7.07 5.33 0.12
CA LEU A 50 -7.13 6.79 0.36
C LEU A 50 -6.83 7.15 1.82
N SER A 51 -7.17 6.28 2.77
CA SER A 51 -6.89 6.45 4.20
C SER A 51 -5.54 5.88 4.66
N LEU A 52 -4.75 5.32 3.74
CA LEU A 52 -3.43 4.76 4.07
C LEU A 52 -2.50 5.84 4.62
N LYS A 53 -1.98 5.61 5.84
CA LYS A 53 -1.07 6.52 6.54
C LYS A 53 0.39 6.11 6.30
N SER A 54 1.28 7.11 6.26
CA SER A 54 2.73 6.91 6.16
C SER A 54 3.30 6.00 7.26
N THR A 55 2.80 6.12 8.50
CA THR A 55 3.19 5.25 9.61
C THR A 55 2.83 3.79 9.37
N GLN A 56 1.64 3.51 8.82
CA GLN A 56 1.23 2.14 8.50
C GLN A 56 2.11 1.55 7.40
N PHE A 57 2.42 2.35 6.38
CA PHE A 57 3.27 1.93 5.28
C PHE A 57 4.72 1.69 5.73
N MET A 58 5.30 2.53 6.60
CA MET A 58 6.63 2.27 7.18
C MET A 58 6.69 0.97 7.96
N ASN A 59 5.67 0.70 8.77
CA ASN A 59 5.60 -0.56 9.51
C ASN A 59 5.56 -1.75 8.55
N TRP A 60 4.77 -1.63 7.47
CA TRP A 60 4.71 -2.64 6.42
C TRP A 60 6.04 -2.81 5.69
N MET A 61 6.71 -1.74 5.29
CA MET A 61 8.03 -1.79 4.62
C MET A 61 9.06 -2.47 5.51
N THR A 62 9.16 -2.05 6.78
CA THR A 62 10.07 -2.63 7.77
C THR A 62 9.85 -4.14 7.85
N LEU A 63 8.60 -4.60 7.98
CA LEU A 63 8.25 -6.02 8.02
C LEU A 63 8.53 -6.74 6.70
N SER A 64 8.37 -6.07 5.56
CA SER A 64 8.55 -6.66 4.23
C SER A 64 10.03 -6.87 3.89
N VAL A 65 10.92 -5.99 4.37
CA VAL A 65 12.38 -6.20 4.29
C VAL A 65 12.79 -7.48 5.03
N TYR A 66 12.14 -7.81 6.15
CA TYR A 66 12.39 -9.07 6.86
C TYR A 66 11.81 -10.31 6.17
N LYS A 67 10.80 -10.16 5.30
CA LYS A 67 10.18 -11.27 4.58
C LYS A 67 10.98 -11.73 3.36
N GLY A 68 12.03 -10.99 2.97
CA GLY A 68 12.81 -11.25 1.76
C GLY A 68 12.02 -10.97 0.48
N PRO A 69 12.69 -10.73 -0.66
CA PRO A 69 11.99 -10.46 -1.91
C PRO A 69 11.11 -11.66 -2.28
N PRO A 70 9.84 -11.44 -2.70
CA PRO A 70 9.09 -12.50 -3.35
C PRO A 70 9.85 -12.91 -4.61
N ARG A 71 10.23 -14.19 -4.66
CA ARG A 71 10.84 -14.82 -5.84
C ARG A 71 9.86 -14.88 -7.01
#